data_AF-A0A9E0YE50-F1
#
_entry.id   AF-A0A9E0YE50-F1
#
_cell.length_a   1.000
_cell.length_b   1.000
_cell.length_c   1.000
_cell.angle_alpha   90.00
_cell.angle_beta   90.00
_cell.angle_gamma   90.00
#
_symmetry.space_group_name_H-M   'P 1'
#
loop_
_entity.id
_entity.type
_entity.pdbx_description
1 polymer ?
#
loop_
_entity_poly.entity_id
_entity_poly.type
_entity_poly.pdbx_seq_one_letter_code
_entity_poly.pdbx_strand_id
1 'polypeptide(L)'
;MNTSGAVKLQKIIKALQANGVTKNIVLRGPTDNILWIEKRTRESESRTEFAFQIRIERVAGKDIWWPISYNSVSGEAISCETVANGRTLTNFVKQDVLIELAESWAKTLEAELVAKTVGNALR
;
A
#
# COMPACT_ATOMS: atom_id res chain seq x y z
N MET A 1 -6.21 -12.86 22.00
CA MET A 1 -5.07 -11.98 21.67
C MET A 1 -5.34 -11.32 20.32
N ASN A 2 -5.65 -10.02 20.30
CA ASN A 2 -5.99 -9.28 19.08
C ASN A 2 -4.70 -8.92 18.32
N THR A 3 -4.41 -9.64 17.25
CA THR A 3 -3.34 -9.27 16.33
C THR A 3 -3.71 -7.93 15.67
N SER A 4 -2.90 -6.89 15.87
CA SER A 4 -3.06 -5.57 15.22
C SER A 4 -3.27 -5.75 13.70
N GLY A 5 -4.15 -4.95 13.10
CA GLY A 5 -4.43 -4.97 11.66
C GLY A 5 -3.13 -4.93 10.86
N ALA A 6 -2.18 -4.08 11.26
CA ALA A 6 -0.87 -3.96 10.64
C ALA A 6 -0.09 -5.29 10.58
N VAL A 7 -0.15 -6.08 11.65
CA VAL A 7 0.48 -7.41 11.71
C VAL A 7 -0.20 -8.38 10.75
N LYS A 8 -1.53 -8.29 10.55
CA LYS A 8 -2.24 -9.11 9.56
C LYS A 8 -1.83 -8.75 8.14
N LEU A 9 -1.73 -7.46 7.79
CA LEU A 9 -1.33 -7.07 6.43
C LEU A 9 0.14 -7.38 6.15
N GLN A 10 1.03 -7.21 7.15
CA GLN A 10 2.39 -7.71 7.05
C GLN A 10 2.44 -9.21 6.74
N LYS A 11 1.59 -10.03 7.39
CA LYS A 11 1.52 -11.47 7.12
C LYS A 11 1.02 -11.77 5.70
N ILE A 12 -0.04 -11.09 5.25
CA ILE A 12 -0.60 -11.25 3.90
C ILE A 12 0.46 -10.93 2.85
N ILE A 13 1.14 -9.79 2.97
CA ILE A 13 2.12 -9.37 1.97
C ILE A 13 3.39 -10.23 2.01
N LYS A 14 3.86 -10.65 3.19
CA LYS A 14 4.95 -11.65 3.29
C LYS A 14 4.59 -12.96 2.59
N ALA A 15 3.34 -13.42 2.70
CA ALA A 15 2.88 -14.60 1.97
C ALA A 15 2.87 -14.37 0.45
N LEU A 16 2.43 -13.19 -0.02
CA LEU A 16 2.48 -12.83 -1.44
C LEU A 16 3.92 -12.73 -1.99
N GLN A 17 4.85 -12.19 -1.19
CA GLN A 17 6.28 -12.14 -1.53
C GLN A 17 6.89 -13.55 -1.62
N ALA A 18 6.59 -14.43 -0.66
CA ALA A 18 7.08 -15.81 -0.63
C ALA A 18 6.60 -16.62 -1.85
N ASN A 19 5.40 -16.33 -2.35
CA ASN A 19 4.85 -16.95 -3.55
C ASN A 19 5.41 -16.35 -4.87
N GLY A 20 6.36 -15.41 -4.80
CA GLY A 20 7.00 -14.81 -5.97
C GLY A 20 6.05 -13.98 -6.85
N VAL A 21 4.90 -13.58 -6.30
CA VAL A 21 3.88 -12.77 -6.97
C VAL A 21 4.28 -11.30 -6.97
N THR A 22 4.99 -10.84 -5.94
CA THR A 22 5.28 -9.41 -5.73
C THR A 22 6.71 -9.15 -5.24
N LYS A 23 7.72 -9.64 -5.98
CA LYS A 23 9.14 -9.42 -5.61
C LYS A 23 9.52 -7.94 -5.44
N ASN A 24 8.82 -7.06 -6.14
CA ASN A 24 9.11 -5.63 -6.14
C ASN A 24 8.24 -4.85 -5.15
N ILE A 25 7.38 -5.48 -4.35
CA ILE A 25 6.59 -4.78 -3.33
C ILE A 25 7.29 -4.95 -1.99
N VAL A 26 7.57 -3.85 -1.30
CA VAL A 26 8.22 -3.84 0.01
C VAL A 26 7.30 -3.17 1.03
N LEU A 27 7.25 -3.75 2.22
CA LEU A 27 6.61 -3.12 3.38
C LEU A 27 7.64 -2.51 4.31
N ARG A 28 7.41 -1.26 4.72
CA ARG A 28 8.12 -0.66 5.86
C ARG A 28 7.12 -0.35 6.96
N GLY A 29 7.53 -0.55 8.21
CA GLY A 29 6.66 -0.34 9.38
C GLY A 29 5.58 -1.44 9.51
N PRO A 30 4.79 -1.42 10.59
CA PRO A 30 4.12 -0.22 11.04
C PRO A 30 4.89 0.57 12.08
N THR A 31 4.71 1.88 12.04
CA THR A 31 4.91 2.74 13.21
C THR A 31 3.49 3.04 13.71
N ASP A 32 3.16 2.52 14.89
CA ASP A 32 1.82 2.56 15.50
C ASP A 32 0.72 1.95 14.63
N ASN A 33 0.09 2.78 13.80
CA ASN A 33 -1.09 2.49 12.96
C ASN A 33 -0.88 2.87 11.49
N ILE A 34 0.35 3.22 11.09
CA ILE A 34 0.67 3.60 9.71
C ILE A 34 1.56 2.52 9.09
N LEU A 35 1.24 2.09 7.88
CA LEU A 35 2.02 1.16 7.07
C LEU A 35 2.47 1.84 5.78
N TRP A 36 3.71 1.59 5.37
CA TRP A 36 4.22 1.99 4.07
C TRP A 36 4.23 0.79 3.12
N ILE A 37 3.65 0.97 1.95
CA ILE A 37 3.74 0.02 0.84
C ILE A 37 4.53 0.69 -0.27
N GLU A 38 5.67 0.11 -0.63
CA GLU A 38 6.58 0.64 -1.64
C GLU A 38 6.63 -0.31 -2.83
N LYS A 39 6.47 0.23 -4.05
CA LYS A 39 6.87 -0.47 -5.26
C LYS A 39 8.31 -0.12 -5.57
N ARG A 40 9.17 -1.13 -5.69
CA ARG A 40 10.56 -1.04 -6.12
C ARG A 40 10.65 -1.05 -7.64
N THR A 41 11.67 -0.37 -8.16
CA THR A 41 11.94 -0.43 -9.59
C THR A 41 12.44 -1.84 -9.95
N ARG A 42 12.28 -2.27 -11.20
CA ARG A 42 12.71 -3.61 -11.64
C ARG A 42 14.24 -3.75 -11.62
N GLU A 43 14.94 -2.63 -11.72
CA GLU A 43 16.39 -2.53 -11.83
C GLU A 43 17.08 -2.54 -10.45
N SER A 44 16.35 -2.27 -9.36
CA SER A 44 16.94 -2.22 -8.02
C SER A 44 15.93 -2.41 -6.90
N GLU A 45 16.26 -3.30 -5.96
CA GLU A 45 15.52 -3.50 -4.71
C GLU A 45 15.63 -2.30 -3.74
N SER A 46 16.61 -1.42 -3.94
CA SER A 46 16.83 -0.25 -3.07
C SER A 46 16.11 1.01 -3.57
N ARG A 47 15.66 1.05 -4.83
CA ARG A 47 15.00 2.23 -5.41
C ARG A 47 13.49 2.08 -5.37
N THR A 48 12.82 3.05 -4.74
CA THR A 48 11.36 3.12 -4.69
C THR A 48 10.86 3.88 -5.92
N GLU A 49 9.98 3.26 -6.70
CA GLU A 49 9.25 3.87 -7.81
C GLU A 49 8.10 4.73 -7.31
N PHE A 50 7.32 4.19 -6.38
CA PHE A 50 6.36 4.94 -5.60
C PHE A 50 6.09 4.28 -4.25
N ALA A 51 5.54 5.04 -3.32
CA ALA A 51 5.12 4.56 -2.02
C ALA A 51 3.74 5.09 -1.66
N PHE A 52 2.97 4.25 -0.99
CA PHE A 52 1.75 4.62 -0.27
C PHE A 52 1.99 4.57 1.23
N GLN A 53 1.37 5.48 1.95
CA GLN A 53 1.15 5.39 3.38
C GLN A 53 -0.32 5.06 3.63
N ILE A 54 -0.56 4.04 4.45
CA ILE A 54 -1.89 3.56 4.80
C ILE A 54 -2.07 3.65 6.30
N ARG A 55 -3.11 4.34 6.74
CA ARG A 55 -3.55 4.36 8.12
C ARG A 55 -4.49 3.19 8.38
N ILE A 56 -4.31 2.58 9.55
CA ILE A 56 -5.06 1.42 10.00
C ILE A 56 -5.80 1.83 11.26
N GLU A 57 -7.11 1.99 11.15
CA GLU A 57 -7.96 2.38 12.26
C GLU A 57 -8.78 1.18 12.72
N ARG A 58 -9.03 1.08 14.03
CA ARG A 58 -9.87 0.01 14.57
C ARG A 58 -11.22 0.57 14.96
N VAL A 59 -12.25 0.22 14.19
CA VAL A 59 -13.62 0.67 14.39
C VAL A 59 -14.53 -0.54 14.60
N ALA A 60 -15.29 -0.55 15.70
CA ALA A 60 -16.21 -1.65 16.04
C ALA A 60 -15.56 -3.06 15.99
N GLY A 61 -14.30 -3.17 16.40
CA GLY A 61 -13.55 -4.43 16.40
C GLY A 61 -13.02 -4.88 15.03
N LYS A 62 -13.27 -4.12 13.96
CA LYS A 62 -12.72 -4.34 12.62
C LYS A 62 -11.58 -3.37 12.33
N ASP A 63 -10.59 -3.84 11.60
CA ASP A 63 -9.48 -3.02 11.13
C ASP A 63 -9.88 -2.42 9.76
N ILE A 64 -9.94 -1.10 9.68
CA ILE A 64 -10.24 -0.31 8.47
C ILE A 64 -8.97 0.36 7.98
N TRP A 65 -8.82 0.47 6.67
CA TRP A 65 -7.58 0.82 5.99
C TRP A 65 -7.83 2.02 5.10
N TRP A 66 -7.05 3.08 5.27
CA TRP A 66 -7.20 4.30 4.50
C TRP A 66 -5.86 4.77 3.94
N PRO A 67 -5.73 5.00 2.63
CA PRO A 67 -4.52 5.63 2.10
C PRO A 67 -4.50 7.10 2.54
N ILE A 68 -3.37 7.53 3.09
CA ILE A 68 -3.19 8.88 3.66
C ILE A 68 -2.14 9.69 2.93
N SER A 69 -1.21 9.01 2.24
CA SER A 69 -0.22 9.67 1.40
C SER A 69 0.25 8.76 0.27
N TYR A 70 0.66 9.39 -0.82
CA TYR A 70 1.31 8.79 -1.98
C TYR A 70 2.50 9.67 -2.39
N ASN A 71 3.59 9.06 -2.80
CA ASN A 71 4.70 9.75 -3.44
C ASN A 71 5.33 8.87 -4.53
N SER A 72 5.74 9.49 -5.63
CA SER A 72 6.39 8.82 -6.75
C SER A 72 7.78 9.39 -7.05
N VAL A 73 8.57 8.60 -7.79
CA VAL A 73 9.86 9.03 -8.32
C VAL A 73 9.74 10.12 -9.39
N SER A 74 8.56 10.29 -10.01
CA SER A 74 8.28 11.38 -10.95
C SER A 74 8.06 12.73 -10.27
N GLY A 75 8.04 12.77 -8.93
CA GLY A 75 7.85 13.98 -8.13
C GLY A 75 6.40 14.25 -7.74
N GLU A 76 5.47 13.37 -8.12
CA GLU A 76 4.09 13.47 -7.66
C GLU A 76 4.02 13.12 -6.17
N ALA A 77 3.39 13.97 -5.37
CA ALA A 77 3.19 13.76 -3.95
C ALA A 77 1.83 14.25 -3.51
N ILE A 78 1.07 13.36 -2.88
CA ILE A 78 -0.26 13.65 -2.33
C ILE A 78 -0.24 13.26 -0.86
N SER A 79 -0.70 14.15 0.00
CA SER A 79 -1.01 13.84 1.40
C SER A 79 -2.37 14.44 1.72
N CYS A 80 -3.27 13.62 2.25
CA CYS A 80 -4.58 14.09 2.69
C CYS A 80 -4.60 14.48 4.17
N GLU A 81 -3.58 14.07 4.94
CA GLU A 81 -3.50 14.37 6.36
C GLU A 81 -2.54 15.53 6.67
N THR A 82 -2.92 16.34 7.64
CA THR A 82 -2.05 17.33 8.28
C THR A 82 -2.28 17.34 9.78
N VAL A 83 -1.26 17.69 10.56
CA VAL A 83 -1.38 17.84 12.01
C VAL A 83 -1.49 19.32 12.34
N ALA A 84 -2.61 19.72 12.93
CA ALA A 84 -2.85 21.07 13.40
C ALA A 84 -3.30 21.02 14.86
N ASN A 85 -2.60 21.75 15.75
CA ASN A 85 -2.91 21.81 17.19
C ASN A 85 -3.05 20.43 17.86
N GLY A 86 -2.18 19.48 17.51
CA GLY A 86 -2.20 18.12 18.04
C GLY A 86 -3.36 17.24 17.54
N ARG A 87 -4.14 17.70 16.56
CA ARG A 87 -5.20 16.92 15.90
C ARG A 87 -4.82 16.64 14.45
N THR A 88 -5.09 15.42 13.99
CA THR A 88 -5.02 15.10 12.56
C THR A 88 -6.28 15.63 11.89
N LEU A 89 -6.09 16.43 10.84
CA LEU A 89 -7.14 16.86 9.93
C LEU A 89 -6.97 16.12 8.61
N THR A 90 -8.08 15.61 8.07
CA THR A 90 -8.10 14.85 6.83
C THR A 90 -8.85 15.64 5.76
N ASN A 91 -8.20 15.84 4.61
CA ASN A 91 -8.82 16.38 3.42
C ASN A 91 -9.45 15.23 2.61
N PHE A 92 -10.78 15.09 2.70
CA PHE A 92 -11.50 14.01 2.04
C PHE A 92 -11.37 14.03 0.51
N VAL A 93 -11.30 15.20 -0.13
CA VAL A 93 -11.08 15.30 -1.59
C VAL A 93 -9.75 14.67 -1.99
N LYS A 94 -8.68 14.94 -1.23
CA LYS A 94 -7.38 14.30 -1.47
C LYS A 94 -7.39 12.82 -1.12
N GLN A 95 -8.17 12.42 -0.12
CA GLN A 95 -8.32 11.03 0.28
C GLN A 95 -9.02 10.21 -0.81
N ASP A 96 -10.05 10.76 -1.46
CA ASP A 96 -10.74 10.11 -2.58
C ASP A 96 -9.78 9.87 -3.75
N VAL A 97 -8.96 10.87 -4.10
CA VAL A 97 -7.90 10.71 -5.12
C VAL A 97 -6.90 9.61 -4.74
N LEU A 98 -6.50 9.54 -3.46
CA LEU A 98 -5.61 8.49 -2.98
C LEU A 98 -6.27 7.09 -3.05
N ILE A 99 -7.58 7.00 -2.80
CA ILE A 99 -8.35 5.75 -2.95
C ILE A 99 -8.37 5.32 -4.42
N GLU A 100 -8.71 6.23 -5.34
CA GLU A 100 -8.72 5.94 -6.78
C GLU A 100 -7.35 5.47 -7.29
N LEU A 101 -6.27 6.10 -6.83
CA LEU A 101 -4.91 5.68 -7.16
C LEU A 101 -4.58 4.29 -6.61
N ALA A 102 -4.95 4.01 -5.36
CA ALA A 102 -4.74 2.70 -4.74
C ALA A 102 -5.53 1.60 -5.46
N GLU A 103 -6.79 1.86 -5.82
CA GLU A 103 -7.62 0.93 -6.60
C GLU A 103 -7.07 0.67 -8.01
N SER A 104 -6.63 1.73 -8.69
CA SER A 104 -6.02 1.62 -10.02
C SER A 104 -4.74 0.78 -9.99
N TRP A 105 -3.94 0.94 -8.94
CA TRP A 105 -2.75 0.11 -8.74
C TRP A 105 -3.12 -1.36 -8.44
N ALA A 106 -4.11 -1.61 -7.57
CA ALA A 106 -4.59 -2.95 -7.27
C ALA A 106 -5.06 -3.69 -8.54
N LYS A 107 -5.86 -3.02 -9.38
CA LYS A 107 -6.30 -3.56 -10.69
C LYS A 107 -5.13 -3.89 -11.61
N THR A 108 -4.08 -3.07 -11.61
CA THR A 108 -2.88 -3.32 -12.41
C THR A 108 -2.13 -4.56 -11.91
N LEU A 109 -1.98 -4.73 -10.59
CA LEU A 109 -1.36 -5.93 -10.02
C LEU A 109 -2.14 -7.20 -10.33
N GLU A 110 -3.48 -7.14 -10.28
CA GLU A 110 -4.34 -8.25 -10.67
C GLU A 110 -4.17 -8.61 -12.15
N ALA A 111 -4.12 -7.61 -13.03
CA ALA A 111 -3.89 -7.81 -14.46
C ALA A 111 -2.51 -8.43 -14.75
N GLU A 112 -1.45 -7.98 -14.06
CA GLU A 112 -0.12 -8.58 -14.17
C GLU A 112 -0.11 -10.05 -13.74
N LEU A 113 -0.82 -10.39 -12.66
CA LEU A 113 -0.96 -11.77 -12.19
C LEU A 113 -1.70 -12.66 -13.20
N VAL A 114 -2.80 -12.16 -13.77
CA VAL A 114 -3.56 -12.87 -14.81
C VAL A 114 -2.68 -13.10 -16.03
N ALA A 115 -1.98 -12.07 -16.52
CA ALA A 115 -1.10 -12.17 -17.68
C ALA A 115 0.03 -13.19 -17.46
N LYS A 116 0.64 -13.21 -16.27
CA LYS A 116 1.66 -14.20 -15.90
C LYS A 116 1.10 -15.62 -15.89
N THR A 117 -0.11 -15.79 -15.37
CA THR A 117 -0.77 -17.10 -15.27
C THR A 117 -1.10 -17.65 -16.66
N VAL A 118 -1.69 -16.83 -17.53
CA VAL A 118 -2.01 -17.22 -18.92
C VAL A 118 -0.72 -17.50 -19.70
N GLY A 119 0.30 -16.64 -19.59
CA GLY A 119 1.58 -16.83 -20.28
C GLY A 119 2.31 -18.12 -19.88
N ASN A 120 2.16 -18.58 -18.63
CA ASN A 120 2.70 -19.86 -18.18
C ASN A 120 1.89 -21.06 -18.68
N ALA A 121 0.56 -20.92 -18.83
CA ALA A 121 -0.30 -22.01 -19.31
C ALA A 121 -0.19 -22.25 -20.83
N LEU A 122 0.28 -21.23 -21.57
CA LEU A 122 0.49 -21.30 -23.03
C LEU A 122 1.92 -21.75 -23.43
N ARG A 123 2.79 -22.04 -22.45
CA ARG A 123 4.13 -22.59 -22.66
C ARG A 123 4.15 -24.07 -22.33
#